data_AF-A0A840F8T3-F1
#
_entry.id   AF-A0A840F8T3-F1
#
_cell.length_a   1.000
_cell.length_b   1.000
_cell.length_c   1.000
_cell.angle_alpha   90.00
_cell.angle_beta   90.00
_cell.angle_gamma   90.00
#
_symmetry.space_group_name_H-M   'P 1'
#
loop_
_entity.id
_entity.type
_entity.pdbx_description
1 polymer ?
#
loop_
_entity_poly.entity_id
_entity_poly.type
_entity_poly.pdbx_seq_one_letter_code
_entity_poly.pdbx_strand_id
1 'polypeptide(L)'
;MPLALGMVPPPREAAVLGQLVAAVRANGNGVTAGDVGFRYVVTALTRFGRDDVLDAMMRVTDRPGYGQQLAGGATALAEAWNADPTKSLNHFMLGHAEGWFYGALAGIRVDHAAASANQILTIAPRPVASLSAAAATHRSVYGRIASRWQRDGTRITYDITLPPGPGGTIILPADAINAREGGVPLAQARGIRSVEATAEGIRVVAQSGRYRIET
;
A
#
# COMPACT_ATOMS: atom_id res chain seq x y z
N MET A 1 2.24 15.64 9.46
CA MET A 1 2.67 16.42 8.28
C MET A 1 4.18 16.44 8.09
N PRO A 2 5.03 16.84 9.06
CA PRO A 2 6.48 16.96 8.83
C PRO A 2 7.16 15.69 8.30
N LEU A 3 6.79 14.52 8.84
CA LEU A 3 7.27 13.21 8.35
C LEU A 3 6.88 12.97 6.88
N ALA A 4 5.62 13.21 6.53
CA ALA A 4 5.12 12.99 5.17
C ALA A 4 5.84 13.89 4.15
N LEU A 5 6.12 15.13 4.54
CA LEU A 5 6.75 16.15 3.69
C LEU A 5 8.29 16.10 3.70
N GLY A 6 8.91 15.20 4.49
CA GLY A 6 10.38 15.13 4.60
C GLY A 6 11.02 16.34 5.30
N MET A 7 10.27 17.02 6.16
CA MET A 7 10.77 18.20 6.90
C MET A 7 11.47 17.83 8.22
N VAL A 8 11.33 16.57 8.67
CA VAL A 8 12.00 16.09 9.87
C VAL A 8 13.45 15.76 9.52
N PRO A 9 14.46 16.26 10.25
CA PRO A 9 15.85 15.88 10.02
C PRO A 9 16.03 14.34 10.14
N PRO A 10 16.79 13.68 9.25
CA PRO A 10 16.90 12.22 9.23
C PRO A 10 17.20 11.56 10.58
N PRO A 11 18.09 12.09 11.45
CA PRO A 11 18.36 11.50 12.76
C PRO A 11 17.17 11.51 13.73
N ARG A 12 16.11 12.28 13.44
CA ARG A 12 14.92 12.43 14.28
C ARG A 12 13.68 11.74 13.71
N GLU A 13 13.71 11.26 12.46
CA GLU A 13 12.54 10.66 11.80
C GLU A 13 11.96 9.49 12.60
N ALA A 14 12.81 8.58 13.08
CA ALA A 14 12.38 7.43 13.88
C ALA A 14 11.67 7.85 15.19
N ALA A 15 12.20 8.86 15.89
CA ALA A 15 11.60 9.35 17.13
C ALA A 15 10.24 10.02 16.88
N VAL A 16 10.14 10.87 15.86
CA VAL A 16 8.87 11.53 15.50
C VAL A 16 7.84 10.52 15.00
N LEU A 17 8.25 9.50 14.23
CA LEU A 17 7.39 8.39 13.84
C LEU A 17 6.88 7.62 15.07
N GLY A 18 7.77 7.33 16.02
CA GLY A 18 7.42 6.67 17.28
C GLY A 18 6.33 7.42 18.04
N GLN A 19 6.44 8.75 18.13
CA GLN A 19 5.41 9.59 18.76
C GLN A 19 4.07 9.56 18.01
N LEU A 20 4.08 9.63 16.68
CA LEU A 20 2.86 9.51 15.87
C LEU A 20 2.15 8.17 16.14
N VAL A 21 2.90 7.07 16.10
CA VAL A 21 2.37 5.73 16.34
C VAL A 21 1.83 5.60 17.76
N ALA A 22 2.58 6.07 18.76
CA ALA A 22 2.15 6.04 20.15
C ALA A 22 0.85 6.82 20.35
N ALA A 23 0.71 8.01 19.75
CA ALA A 23 -0.50 8.80 19.82
C ALA A 23 -1.71 8.08 19.20
N VAL A 24 -1.55 7.46 18.02
CA VAL A 24 -2.61 6.65 17.39
C VAL A 24 -3.02 5.50 18.30
N ARG A 25 -2.05 4.73 18.82
CA ARG A 25 -2.31 3.56 19.67
C ARG A 25 -2.96 3.95 20.99
N ALA A 26 -2.53 5.05 21.62
CA ALA A 26 -3.13 5.59 22.84
C ALA A 26 -4.60 6.00 22.63
N ASN A 27 -4.97 6.43 21.43
CA ASN A 27 -6.36 6.70 21.06
C ASN A 27 -7.14 5.44 20.61
N GLY A 28 -6.65 4.24 20.92
CA GLY A 28 -7.30 2.99 20.51
C GLY A 28 -7.35 2.80 18.98
N ASN A 29 -6.44 3.44 18.24
CA ASN A 29 -6.41 3.52 16.78
C ASN A 29 -7.55 4.33 16.14
N GLY A 30 -8.35 5.07 16.92
CA GLY A 30 -9.34 6.01 16.38
C GLY A 30 -8.68 7.17 15.65
N VAL A 31 -9.35 7.70 14.63
CA VAL A 31 -8.89 8.85 13.86
C VAL A 31 -9.07 10.13 14.66
N THR A 32 -7.99 10.91 14.79
CA THR A 32 -8.00 12.23 15.43
C THR A 32 -7.72 13.37 14.45
N ALA A 33 -7.16 13.06 13.28
CA ALA A 33 -6.88 14.05 12.25
C ALA A 33 -8.16 14.41 11.49
N GLY A 34 -8.35 15.70 11.21
CA GLY A 34 -9.35 16.15 10.22
C GLY A 34 -8.99 15.72 8.80
N ASP A 35 -9.85 16.07 7.85
CA ASP A 35 -9.71 15.78 6.42
C ASP A 35 -8.31 16.12 5.86
N VAL A 36 -7.87 17.37 5.99
CA VAL A 36 -6.58 17.84 5.48
C VAL A 36 -5.42 17.07 6.12
N GLY A 37 -5.49 16.83 7.43
CA GLY A 37 -4.43 16.19 8.20
C GLY A 37 -4.32 14.69 7.91
N PHE A 38 -5.45 14.01 7.68
CA PHE A 38 -5.49 12.56 7.60
C PHE A 38 -4.71 12.03 6.39
N ARG A 39 -4.75 12.74 5.25
CA ARG A 39 -3.89 12.40 4.10
C ARG A 39 -2.42 12.28 4.48
N TYR A 40 -1.92 13.18 5.33
CA TYR A 40 -0.52 13.15 5.77
C TYR A 40 -0.24 12.07 6.81
N VAL A 41 -1.23 11.64 7.59
CA VAL A 41 -1.12 10.47 8.46
C VAL A 41 -0.93 9.22 7.62
N VAL A 42 -1.79 9.02 6.60
CA VAL A 42 -1.69 7.92 5.64
C VAL A 42 -0.34 7.92 4.94
N THR A 43 0.08 9.06 4.39
CA THR A 43 1.36 9.18 3.69
C THR A 43 2.55 8.90 4.61
N ALA A 44 2.57 9.45 5.83
CA ALA A 44 3.66 9.23 6.77
C ALA A 44 3.75 7.76 7.19
N LEU A 45 2.65 7.17 7.64
CA LEU A 45 2.65 5.77 8.09
C LEU A 45 3.04 4.83 6.94
N THR A 46 2.51 5.04 5.74
CA THR A 46 2.89 4.25 4.55
C THR A 46 4.37 4.43 4.23
N ARG A 47 4.88 5.67 4.15
CA ARG A 47 6.29 5.94 3.82
C ARG A 47 7.25 5.22 4.77
N PHE A 48 6.92 5.18 6.05
CA PHE A 48 7.75 4.55 7.08
C PHE A 48 7.36 3.10 7.41
N GLY A 49 6.64 2.42 6.51
CA GLY A 49 6.36 0.98 6.64
C GLY A 49 5.44 0.61 7.81
N ARG A 50 4.65 1.55 8.32
CA ARG A 50 3.67 1.36 9.40
C ARG A 50 2.28 1.04 8.86
N ASP A 51 2.23 0.17 7.86
CA ASP A 51 1.01 -0.35 7.28
C ASP A 51 0.18 -1.12 8.34
N ASP A 52 0.83 -1.70 9.36
CA ASP A 52 0.19 -2.32 10.54
C ASP A 52 -0.66 -1.35 11.37
N VAL A 53 -0.27 -0.07 11.41
CA VAL A 53 -0.99 0.97 12.14
C VAL A 53 -2.18 1.42 11.33
N LEU A 54 -1.99 1.70 10.03
CA LEU A 54 -3.08 2.06 9.13
C LEU A 54 -4.15 0.98 9.10
N ASP A 55 -3.74 -0.26 8.91
CA ASP A 55 -4.61 -1.42 8.92
C ASP A 55 -5.45 -1.54 10.20
N ALA A 56 -4.85 -1.25 11.36
CA ALA A 56 -5.58 -1.20 12.63
C ALA A 56 -6.56 -0.02 12.70
N MET A 57 -6.16 1.18 12.25
CA MET A 57 -7.03 2.36 12.23
C MET A 57 -8.26 2.17 11.33
N MET A 58 -8.11 1.49 10.18
CA MET A 58 -9.22 1.27 9.24
C MET A 58 -10.32 0.37 9.83
N ARG A 59 -9.99 -0.49 10.80
CA ARG A 59 -10.89 -1.51 11.34
C ARG A 59 -11.64 -1.12 12.61
N VAL A 60 -11.29 0.00 13.24
CA VAL A 60 -11.95 0.39 14.49
C VAL A 60 -13.41 0.77 14.22
N THR A 61 -14.35 0.12 14.91
CA THR A 61 -15.79 0.29 14.70
C THR A 61 -16.48 1.11 15.78
N ASP A 62 -15.85 1.31 16.94
CA ASP A 62 -16.41 1.98 18.11
C ASP A 62 -15.83 3.39 18.34
N ARG A 63 -14.98 3.88 17.42
CA ARG A 63 -14.31 5.18 17.47
C ARG A 63 -14.36 5.87 16.10
N PRO A 64 -14.22 7.20 16.02
CA PRO A 64 -14.18 7.94 14.76
C PRO A 64 -13.24 7.32 13.73
N GLY A 65 -13.75 7.02 12.54
CA GLY A 65 -12.99 6.37 11.46
C GLY A 65 -13.87 5.60 10.48
N TYR A 66 -13.26 5.01 9.44
CA TYR A 66 -14.00 4.28 8.41
C TYR A 66 -14.77 3.07 8.94
N GLY A 67 -14.18 2.31 9.87
CA GLY A 67 -14.85 1.15 10.46
C GLY A 67 -16.13 1.52 11.20
N GLN A 68 -16.15 2.66 11.90
CA GLN A 68 -17.37 3.17 12.54
C GLN A 68 -18.43 3.57 11.51
N GLN A 69 -18.04 4.26 10.42
CA GLN A 69 -18.99 4.60 9.35
C GLN A 69 -19.64 3.34 8.76
N LEU A 70 -18.83 2.31 8.48
CA LEU A 70 -19.33 1.03 7.95
C LEU A 70 -20.20 0.28 8.96
N ALA A 71 -19.82 0.23 10.24
CA ALA A 71 -20.63 -0.36 11.30
C ALA A 71 -21.98 0.36 11.48
N GLY A 72 -22.03 1.66 11.22
CA GLY A 72 -23.25 2.47 11.18
C GLY A 72 -24.09 2.31 9.91
N GLY A 73 -23.68 1.48 8.95
CA GLY A 73 -24.40 1.23 7.70
C GLY A 73 -24.18 2.29 6.62
N ALA A 74 -23.14 3.12 6.71
CA ALA A 74 -22.82 4.09 5.68
C ALA A 74 -22.45 3.40 4.35
N THR A 75 -23.05 3.87 3.26
CA THR A 75 -22.78 3.40 1.89
C THR A 75 -21.98 4.40 1.05
N ALA A 76 -21.72 5.57 1.61
CA ALA A 76 -20.83 6.61 1.11
C ALA A 76 -20.02 7.19 2.28
N LEU A 77 -18.95 7.93 1.98
CA LEU A 77 -18.14 8.58 3.01
C LEU A 77 -18.94 9.73 3.65
N ALA A 78 -19.01 9.77 4.99
CA ALA A 78 -19.58 10.91 5.69
C ALA A 78 -18.57 12.08 5.80
N GLU A 79 -19.06 13.30 5.95
CA GLU A 79 -18.25 14.51 6.17
C GLU A 79 -17.52 14.46 7.51
N ALA A 80 -18.20 13.97 8.55
CA ALA A 80 -17.63 13.78 9.87
C ALA A 80 -17.26 12.31 10.11
N TRP A 81 -16.12 12.07 10.76
CA TRP A 81 -15.61 10.71 11.02
C TRP A 81 -16.57 9.83 11.81
N ASN A 82 -17.39 10.42 12.68
CA ASN A 82 -18.40 9.75 13.49
C ASN A 82 -19.75 9.57 12.78
N ALA A 83 -19.85 9.93 11.49
CA ALA A 83 -21.08 9.91 10.71
C ALA A 83 -22.24 10.71 11.36
N ASP A 84 -21.94 11.88 11.92
CA ASP A 84 -22.95 12.80 12.46
C ASP A 84 -24.06 13.08 11.42
N PRO A 85 -25.33 12.74 11.70
CA PRO A 85 -26.43 12.88 10.75
C PRO A 85 -26.84 14.33 10.48
N THR A 86 -26.31 15.29 11.26
CA THR A 86 -26.49 16.73 11.00
C THR A 86 -25.53 17.28 9.95
N LYS A 87 -24.59 16.45 9.46
CA LYS A 87 -23.60 16.76 8.43
C LYS A 87 -23.89 15.97 7.15
N SER A 88 -23.16 16.25 6.07
CA SER A 88 -23.31 15.46 4.85
C SER A 88 -22.90 14.00 5.09
N LEU A 89 -23.71 13.05 4.63
CA LEU A 89 -23.41 11.62 4.64
C LEU A 89 -22.87 11.11 3.29
N ASN A 90 -22.51 12.04 2.39
CA ASN A 90 -21.89 11.74 1.10
C ASN A 90 -20.88 12.86 0.76
N HIS A 91 -19.63 12.66 1.18
CA HIS A 91 -18.57 13.65 1.18
C HIS A 91 -17.21 12.98 0.91
N PHE A 92 -16.75 13.03 -0.34
CA PHE A 92 -15.60 12.25 -0.82
C PHE A 92 -14.24 12.66 -0.22
N MET A 93 -14.16 13.81 0.46
CA MET A 93 -12.88 14.36 0.95
C MET A 93 -12.15 13.42 1.90
N LEU A 94 -12.86 12.53 2.60
CA LEU A 94 -12.26 11.49 3.43
C LEU A 94 -11.78 10.27 2.64
N GLY A 95 -11.70 10.30 1.31
CA GLY A 95 -11.29 9.15 0.47
C GLY A 95 -9.82 8.74 0.55
N HIS A 96 -9.07 9.18 1.57
CA HIS A 96 -7.62 9.02 1.63
C HIS A 96 -7.15 7.56 1.77
N ALA A 97 -7.98 6.67 2.34
CA ALA A 97 -7.66 5.24 2.46
C ALA A 97 -7.48 4.55 1.10
N GLU A 98 -8.16 5.03 0.05
CA GLU A 98 -8.05 4.46 -1.29
C GLU A 98 -6.61 4.51 -1.81
N GLY A 99 -5.90 5.61 -1.57
CA GLY A 99 -4.49 5.74 -1.93
C GLY A 99 -3.60 4.68 -1.26
N TRP A 100 -3.94 4.27 -0.04
CA TRP A 100 -3.25 3.17 0.66
C TRP A 100 -3.62 1.80 0.08
N PHE A 101 -4.91 1.57 -0.23
CA PHE A 101 -5.36 0.31 -0.84
C PHE A 101 -4.64 0.04 -2.16
N TYR A 102 -4.58 1.04 -3.04
CA TYR A 102 -3.90 0.90 -4.34
C TYR A 102 -2.38 0.94 -4.19
N GLY A 103 -1.82 1.96 -3.54
CA GLY A 103 -0.39 2.24 -3.57
C GLY A 103 0.46 1.40 -2.60
N ALA A 104 -0.14 0.81 -1.56
CA ALA A 104 0.58 0.01 -0.58
C ALA A 104 0.02 -1.40 -0.47
N LEU A 105 -1.26 -1.55 -0.12
CA LEU A 105 -1.85 -2.87 0.13
C LEU A 105 -1.80 -3.76 -1.12
N ALA A 106 -2.24 -3.24 -2.26
CA ALA A 106 -2.06 -3.88 -3.56
C ALA A 106 -0.75 -3.45 -4.26
N GLY A 107 -0.19 -2.29 -3.90
CA GLY A 107 1.14 -1.88 -4.30
C GLY A 107 1.30 -1.31 -5.71
N ILE A 108 0.22 -0.93 -6.40
CA ILE A 108 0.31 -0.32 -7.73
C ILE A 108 0.71 1.15 -7.60
N ARG A 109 1.90 1.51 -8.07
CA ARG A 109 2.42 2.89 -8.06
C ARG A 109 2.82 3.30 -9.47
N VAL A 110 2.31 4.45 -9.90
CA VAL A 110 2.65 5.05 -11.19
C VAL A 110 3.32 6.39 -10.92
N ASP A 111 4.59 6.50 -11.30
CA ASP A 111 5.37 7.73 -11.23
C ASP A 111 5.45 8.37 -12.63
N HIS A 112 4.60 9.37 -12.85
CA HIS A 112 4.54 10.11 -14.11
C HIS A 112 5.73 11.06 -14.31
N ALA A 113 6.53 11.32 -13.27
CA ALA A 113 7.72 12.17 -13.34
C ALA A 113 9.02 11.36 -13.53
N ALA A 114 8.94 10.03 -13.60
CA ALA A 114 10.10 9.16 -13.73
C ALA A 114 10.89 9.44 -15.02
N ALA A 115 12.22 9.55 -14.89
CA ALA A 115 13.12 9.84 -16.01
C ALA A 115 13.27 8.69 -17.01
N SER A 116 12.96 7.45 -16.59
CA SER A 116 13.05 6.27 -17.45
C SER A 116 11.76 5.45 -17.44
N ALA A 117 11.44 4.87 -18.60
CA ALA A 117 10.13 4.25 -18.82
C ALA A 117 9.86 3.01 -17.94
N ASN A 118 10.91 2.30 -17.50
CA ASN A 118 10.82 1.17 -16.57
C ASN A 118 10.72 1.58 -15.08
N GLN A 119 10.94 2.86 -14.76
CA GLN A 119 10.71 3.42 -13.42
C GLN A 119 9.30 3.97 -13.25
N ILE A 120 8.56 4.19 -14.34
CA ILE A 120 7.18 4.71 -14.30
C ILE A 120 6.26 3.79 -13.51
N LEU A 121 6.39 2.46 -13.67
CA LEU A 121 5.51 1.50 -13.01
C LEU A 121 6.26 0.70 -11.95
N THR A 122 5.80 0.82 -10.70
CA THR A 122 6.24 -0.02 -9.58
C THR A 122 5.08 -0.82 -9.01
N ILE A 123 5.27 -2.12 -8.84
CA ILE A 123 4.35 -3.03 -8.15
C ILE A 123 5.02 -3.47 -6.85
N ALA A 124 4.59 -2.89 -5.73
CA ALA A 124 5.19 -3.10 -4.41
C ALA A 124 4.11 -3.42 -3.36
N PRO A 125 3.45 -4.59 -3.44
CA PRO A 125 2.40 -4.98 -2.50
C PRO A 125 2.94 -5.13 -1.09
N ARG A 126 2.16 -4.68 -0.11
CA ARG A 126 2.50 -4.76 1.32
C ARG A 126 1.44 -5.56 2.08
N PRO A 127 1.55 -6.90 2.08
CA PRO A 127 0.64 -7.74 2.84
C PRO A 127 0.66 -7.38 4.33
N VAL A 128 -0.53 -7.25 4.93
CA VAL A 128 -0.72 -7.05 6.37
C VAL A 128 -1.15 -8.36 7.03
N ALA A 129 -0.90 -8.51 8.33
CA ALA A 129 -1.13 -9.78 9.04
C ALA A 129 -2.62 -10.17 9.12
N SER A 130 -3.49 -9.17 9.21
CA SER A 130 -4.94 -9.30 9.35
C SER A 130 -5.68 -9.78 8.09
N LEU A 131 -5.02 -9.73 6.93
CA LEU A 131 -5.60 -10.08 5.63
C LEU A 131 -4.90 -11.30 5.05
N SER A 132 -5.67 -12.21 4.46
CA SER A 132 -5.17 -13.37 3.74
C SER A 132 -4.97 -13.08 2.25
N ALA A 133 -5.59 -12.04 1.70
CA ALA A 133 -5.41 -11.64 0.31
C ALA A 133 -5.78 -10.16 0.10
N ALA A 134 -5.23 -9.56 -0.94
CA ALA A 134 -5.74 -8.32 -1.53
C ALA A 134 -5.48 -8.31 -3.04
N ALA A 135 -6.31 -7.59 -3.78
CA ALA A 135 -6.17 -7.44 -5.23
C ALA A 135 -6.60 -6.05 -5.68
N ALA A 136 -5.87 -5.49 -6.64
CA ALA A 136 -6.27 -4.29 -7.37
C ALA A 136 -5.97 -4.44 -8.86
N THR A 137 -6.74 -3.71 -9.67
CA THR A 137 -6.50 -3.56 -11.10
C THR A 137 -6.63 -2.09 -11.45
N HIS A 138 -5.73 -1.60 -12.29
CA HIS A 138 -5.79 -0.26 -12.87
C HIS A 138 -5.75 -0.37 -14.40
N ARG A 139 -6.64 0.34 -15.09
CA ARG A 139 -6.66 0.42 -16.56
C ARG A 139 -5.91 1.68 -16.99
N SER A 140 -4.68 1.52 -17.46
CA SER A 140 -3.92 2.63 -18.04
C SER A 140 -4.10 2.68 -19.56
N VAL A 141 -3.57 3.73 -20.18
CA VAL A 141 -3.51 3.87 -21.64
C VAL A 141 -2.67 2.78 -22.32
N TYR A 142 -1.77 2.12 -21.58
CA TYR A 142 -0.96 1.01 -22.06
C TYR A 142 -1.66 -0.35 -21.87
N GLY A 143 -2.77 -0.38 -21.14
CA GLY A 143 -3.54 -1.58 -20.87
C GLY A 143 -3.71 -1.87 -19.38
N ARG A 144 -4.00 -3.13 -19.06
CA ARG A 144 -4.31 -3.56 -17.70
C ARG A 144 -3.04 -3.72 -16.86
N ILE A 145 -2.99 -3.02 -15.73
CA ILE A 145 -2.06 -3.26 -14.62
C ILE A 145 -2.83 -4.01 -13.54
N ALA A 146 -2.26 -5.09 -13.01
CA ALA A 146 -2.88 -5.83 -11.91
C ALA A 146 -1.85 -6.28 -10.89
N SER A 147 -2.25 -6.27 -9.63
CA SER A 147 -1.48 -6.79 -8.51
C SER A 147 -2.43 -7.50 -7.57
N ARG A 148 -2.14 -8.76 -7.28
CA ARG A 148 -2.85 -9.57 -6.30
C ARG A 148 -1.81 -10.32 -5.48
N TRP A 149 -2.06 -10.41 -4.18
CA TRP A 149 -1.33 -11.32 -3.32
C TRP A 149 -2.30 -12.18 -2.51
N GLN A 150 -1.86 -13.38 -2.17
CA GLN A 150 -2.58 -14.31 -1.31
C GLN A 150 -1.58 -15.03 -0.41
N ARG A 151 -1.90 -15.11 0.89
CA ARG A 151 -1.13 -15.82 1.90
C ARG A 151 -1.78 -17.16 2.19
N ASP A 152 -0.97 -18.21 2.18
CA ASP A 152 -1.31 -19.55 2.66
C ASP A 152 -0.21 -20.03 3.62
N GLY A 153 -0.51 -20.02 4.92
CA GLY A 153 0.49 -20.21 5.97
C GLY A 153 1.61 -19.17 5.88
N THR A 154 2.85 -19.64 5.69
CA THR A 154 4.04 -18.79 5.51
C THR A 154 4.30 -18.42 4.07
N ARG A 155 3.63 -19.06 3.10
CA ARG A 155 3.82 -18.82 1.67
C ARG A 155 2.96 -17.64 1.23
N ILE A 156 3.52 -16.79 0.38
CA ILE A 156 2.73 -15.76 -0.32
C ILE A 156 2.88 -15.94 -1.82
N THR A 157 1.75 -15.95 -2.52
CA THR A 157 1.69 -15.94 -3.97
C THR A 157 1.28 -14.56 -4.46
N TYR A 158 2.04 -14.02 -5.41
CA TYR A 158 1.81 -12.75 -6.08
C TYR A 158 1.45 -12.98 -7.55
N ASP A 159 0.26 -12.58 -7.96
CA ASP A 159 -0.17 -12.56 -9.36
C ASP A 159 -0.08 -11.13 -9.89
N ILE A 160 0.88 -10.86 -10.78
CA ILE A 160 1.20 -9.52 -11.26
C ILE A 160 0.99 -9.45 -12.78
N THR A 161 0.39 -8.36 -13.26
CA THR A 161 0.29 -8.04 -14.69
C THR A 161 0.93 -6.69 -14.97
N LEU A 162 1.96 -6.70 -15.80
CA LEU A 162 2.59 -5.52 -16.35
C LEU A 162 2.09 -5.31 -17.79
N PRO A 163 1.53 -4.13 -18.13
CA PRO A 163 0.95 -3.87 -19.44
C PRO A 163 2.03 -3.87 -20.53
N PRO A 164 1.65 -4.02 -21.81
CA PRO A 164 2.56 -3.81 -22.95
C PRO A 164 3.41 -2.55 -22.81
N GLY A 165 4.69 -2.65 -23.19
CA GLY A 165 5.64 -1.54 -23.13
C GLY A 165 6.95 -1.90 -22.40
N PRO A 166 7.56 -0.95 -21.68
CA PRO A 166 8.92 -1.08 -21.16
C PRO A 166 9.10 -2.10 -20.03
N GLY A 167 7.99 -2.56 -19.44
CA GLY A 167 7.97 -3.38 -18.23
C GLY A 167 7.79 -2.53 -16.96
N GLY A 168 8.34 -2.98 -15.84
CA GLY A 168 8.23 -2.29 -14.57
C GLY A 168 9.13 -2.87 -13.48
N THR A 169 9.08 -2.24 -12.32
CA THR A 169 9.79 -2.70 -11.11
C THR A 169 8.80 -3.42 -10.19
N ILE A 170 9.14 -4.62 -9.73
CA ILE A 170 8.38 -5.36 -8.72
C ILE A 170 9.21 -5.35 -7.42
N ILE A 171 8.60 -4.99 -6.30
CA ILE A 171 9.25 -5.02 -4.97
C ILE A 171 8.43 -5.94 -4.07
N LEU A 172 9.01 -7.04 -3.61
CA LEU A 172 8.32 -8.00 -2.74
C LEU A 172 9.00 -8.08 -1.38
N PRO A 173 8.24 -8.08 -0.27
CA PRO A 173 8.78 -8.24 1.09
C PRO A 173 9.15 -9.70 1.35
N ALA A 174 10.13 -10.20 0.59
CA ALA A 174 10.56 -11.59 0.58
C ALA A 174 12.08 -11.68 0.40
N ASP A 175 12.61 -12.87 0.62
CA ASP A 175 14.02 -13.18 0.45
C ASP A 175 14.29 -13.74 -0.96
N ALA A 176 15.37 -13.28 -1.61
CA ALA A 176 15.65 -13.60 -3.02
C ALA A 176 15.85 -15.09 -3.29
N ILE A 177 16.36 -15.81 -2.30
CA ILE A 177 16.68 -17.23 -2.39
C ILE A 177 15.40 -18.08 -2.53
N ASN A 178 14.31 -17.66 -1.89
CA ASN A 178 13.07 -18.42 -1.82
C ASN A 178 12.07 -18.05 -2.92
N ALA A 179 12.27 -16.88 -3.55
CA ALA A 179 11.35 -16.36 -4.53
C ALA A 179 11.45 -17.08 -5.89
N ARG A 180 10.33 -17.60 -6.39
CA ARG A 180 10.23 -18.37 -7.64
C ARG A 180 9.10 -17.87 -8.52
N GLU A 181 9.33 -17.81 -9.82
CA GLU A 181 8.26 -17.67 -10.82
C GLU A 181 8.01 -19.05 -11.43
N GLY A 182 6.80 -19.58 -11.33
CA GLY A 182 6.46 -20.87 -11.93
C GLY A 182 7.37 -22.04 -11.49
N GLY A 183 7.94 -21.97 -10.28
CA GLY A 183 8.92 -22.94 -9.75
C GLY A 183 10.39 -22.66 -10.10
N VAL A 184 10.66 -21.74 -11.02
CA VAL A 184 12.00 -21.33 -11.45
C VAL A 184 12.52 -20.19 -10.57
N PRO A 185 13.79 -20.21 -10.12
CA PRO A 185 14.38 -19.07 -9.40
C PRO A 185 14.22 -17.76 -10.19
N LEU A 186 13.85 -16.66 -9.54
CA LEU A 186 13.55 -15.40 -10.23
C LEU A 186 14.66 -14.91 -11.16
N ALA A 187 15.93 -15.09 -10.78
CA ALA A 187 17.09 -14.69 -11.59
C ALA A 187 17.19 -15.45 -12.94
N GLN A 188 16.51 -16.58 -13.07
CA GLN A 188 16.48 -17.42 -14.27
C GLN A 188 15.12 -17.39 -14.98
N ALA A 189 14.13 -16.71 -14.40
CA ALA A 189 12.77 -16.68 -14.92
C ALA A 189 12.66 -15.83 -16.18
N ARG A 190 11.82 -16.28 -17.13
CA ARG A 190 11.63 -15.57 -18.41
C ARG A 190 11.03 -14.18 -18.18
N GLY A 191 11.61 -13.18 -18.85
CA GLY A 191 11.13 -11.80 -18.79
C GLY A 191 11.58 -11.06 -17.53
N ILE A 192 12.31 -11.69 -16.61
CA ILE A 192 13.04 -11.01 -15.53
C ILE A 192 14.39 -10.54 -16.07
N ARG A 193 14.71 -9.27 -15.87
CA ARG A 193 15.97 -8.63 -16.32
C ARG A 193 17.02 -8.60 -15.22
N SER A 194 16.60 -8.30 -13.99
CA SER A 194 17.48 -8.30 -12.82
C SER A 194 16.70 -8.59 -11.54
N VAL A 195 17.43 -9.10 -10.55
CA VAL A 195 16.94 -9.35 -9.18
C VAL A 195 18.01 -8.82 -8.21
N GLU A 196 17.60 -7.95 -7.31
CA GLU A 196 18.46 -7.28 -6.33
C GLU A 196 17.84 -7.40 -4.95
N ALA A 197 18.64 -7.78 -3.94
CA ALA A 197 18.22 -7.66 -2.55
C ALA A 197 18.25 -6.19 -2.11
N THR A 198 17.27 -5.78 -1.31
CA THR A 198 17.09 -4.42 -0.80
C THR A 198 16.68 -4.47 0.66
N ALA A 199 16.69 -3.32 1.34
CA ALA A 199 16.18 -3.22 2.71
C ALA A 199 14.66 -3.54 2.81
N GLU A 200 13.91 -3.43 1.71
CA GLU A 200 12.46 -3.68 1.65
C GLU A 200 12.10 -5.11 1.21
N GLY A 201 13.10 -5.97 0.99
CA GLY A 201 12.96 -7.32 0.41
C GLY A 201 13.66 -7.40 -0.94
N ILE A 202 13.00 -7.92 -1.96
CA ILE A 202 13.60 -8.06 -3.30
C ILE A 202 13.06 -7.06 -4.29
N ARG A 203 13.95 -6.51 -5.11
CA ARG A 203 13.64 -5.67 -6.26
C ARG A 203 13.89 -6.45 -7.54
N VAL A 204 12.88 -6.51 -8.40
CA VAL A 204 12.88 -7.27 -9.64
C VAL A 204 12.54 -6.31 -10.78
N VAL A 205 13.42 -6.19 -11.76
CA VAL A 205 13.10 -5.46 -13.00
C VAL A 205 12.57 -6.48 -14.00
N ALA A 206 11.32 -6.30 -14.42
CA ALA A 206 10.61 -7.24 -15.28
C ALA A 206 10.14 -6.56 -16.57
N GLN A 207 10.03 -7.34 -17.65
CA GLN A 207 9.42 -6.94 -18.91
C GLN A 207 7.87 -6.86 -18.78
N SER A 208 7.19 -6.47 -19.84
CA SER A 208 5.73 -6.61 -19.90
C SER A 208 5.34 -8.10 -19.87
N GLY A 209 4.23 -8.44 -19.22
CA GLY A 209 3.83 -9.83 -19.06
C GLY A 209 3.00 -10.09 -17.83
N ARG A 210 2.75 -11.38 -17.59
CA ARG A 210 2.10 -11.89 -16.38
C ARG A 210 3.11 -12.73 -15.61
N TYR A 211 3.14 -12.52 -14.31
CA TYR A 211 4.08 -13.19 -13.41
C TYR A 211 3.29 -13.79 -12.26
N ARG A 212 3.59 -15.04 -11.92
CA ARG A 212 3.11 -15.69 -10.71
C ARG A 212 4.32 -16.01 -9.84
N ILE A 213 4.56 -15.16 -8.84
CA ILE A 213 5.74 -15.25 -7.96
C ILE A 213 5.32 -15.85 -6.63
N GLU A 214 6.01 -16.90 -6.19
CA GLU A 214 5.84 -17.53 -4.89
C GLU A 214 7.05 -17.23 -4.01
N THR A 215 6.80 -16.89 -2.75
CA THR A 215 7.81 -16.58 -1.74
C THR A 215 7.55 -17.34 -0.46
#